data_AF-A0A954X6I6-F1
#
_entry.id   AF-A0A954X6I6-F1
#
_cell.length_a   1.000
_cell.length_b   1.000
_cell.length_c   1.000
_cell.angle_alpha   90.00
_cell.angle_beta   90.00
_cell.angle_gamma   90.00
#
_symmetry.space_group_name_H-M   'P 1'
#
loop_
_entity.id
_entity.type
_entity.pdbx_description
1 polymer ?
#
loop_
_entity_poly.entity_id
_entity_poly.type
_entity_poly.pdbx_seq_one_letter_code
_entity_poly.pdbx_strand_id
1 'polypeptide(L)'
;MSDTPKPADESRAETTASSHESCSATGGCCRWSRVARVVGVLGLLGIAAVVIWQVAFSDAASNAESITERMNRNHAAAESGARPEEIPAEEAAQAEVHPLTPALAMAREALDRIESDVQDYTARIIKRERIGDTLGDEQQMEAKIRCRKLENGELVQPLSVYLKFVSPRSVAGREVIWVENQNNGQLVAHEGGLLGLVTVTLPPDGKLAMLGQRYPIYKIGVQNLIEELIVKGERDRKLGMCEVRTVEHDEVAGRDCRMLEVKHDDRKPEYDFHIARIWIDNELNLPIRYAAWAWPETPGGEPLLLEDYTYADLQVNVGLTDADFDRENSDYSFP
;
A
#
# COMPACT_ATOMS: atom_id res chain seq x y z
N MET A 1 -67.86 -13.84 5.66
CA MET A 1 -68.01 -14.98 4.74
C MET A 1 -66.60 -15.37 4.33
N SER A 2 -65.98 -16.49 4.68
CA SER A 2 -66.36 -17.77 5.33
C SER A 2 -65.50 -18.81 4.58
N ASP A 3 -64.81 -19.78 5.18
CA ASP A 3 -64.65 -20.17 6.58
C ASP A 3 -63.29 -20.86 6.79
N THR A 4 -62.80 -20.88 8.02
CA THR A 4 -61.82 -21.87 8.50
C THR A 4 -62.51 -23.23 8.71
N PRO A 5 -61.75 -24.34 8.78
CA PRO A 5 -61.67 -24.95 10.11
C PRO A 5 -60.32 -25.59 10.49
N LYS A 6 -59.99 -25.43 11.77
CA LYS A 6 -59.20 -26.36 12.63
C LYS A 6 -60.24 -27.08 13.52
N PRO A 7 -60.06 -28.34 13.95
CA PRO A 7 -59.51 -28.66 15.29
C PRO A 7 -58.46 -29.81 15.25
N ALA A 8 -57.47 -29.94 16.16
CA ALA A 8 -57.52 -30.55 17.52
C ALA A 8 -57.63 -32.11 17.49
N ASP A 9 -57.15 -32.91 18.46
CA ASP A 9 -56.66 -32.60 19.82
C ASP A 9 -55.79 -33.74 20.45
N GLU A 10 -55.23 -33.50 21.64
CA GLU A 10 -54.92 -34.46 22.75
C GLU A 10 -54.02 -35.70 22.52
N SER A 11 -53.32 -36.31 23.50
CA SER A 11 -53.17 -36.17 24.97
C SER A 11 -51.74 -36.65 25.38
N ARG A 12 -51.03 -36.10 26.40
CA ARG A 12 -50.94 -36.58 27.82
C ARG A 12 -50.43 -38.06 27.97
N ALA A 13 -49.61 -38.50 28.93
CA ALA A 13 -49.26 -37.98 30.27
C ALA A 13 -48.01 -38.69 30.88
N GLU A 14 -47.36 -38.06 31.89
CA GLU A 14 -46.87 -38.67 33.17
C GLU A 14 -45.77 -39.78 33.18
N THR A 15 -44.96 -40.08 34.23
CA THR A 15 -44.49 -39.39 35.47
C THR A 15 -43.36 -40.25 36.13
N THR A 16 -42.71 -39.72 37.19
CA THR A 16 -41.81 -40.38 38.18
C THR A 16 -40.30 -40.49 37.86
N ALA A 17 -39.38 -40.58 38.85
CA ALA A 17 -39.14 -39.83 40.11
C ALA A 17 -37.94 -40.47 40.86
N SER A 18 -37.34 -39.75 41.82
CA SER A 18 -36.50 -40.29 42.92
C SER A 18 -35.09 -40.81 42.52
N SER A 19 -34.02 -40.73 43.32
CA SER A 19 -33.72 -40.06 44.61
C SER A 19 -32.21 -40.12 44.93
N HIS A 20 -31.73 -39.21 45.79
CA HIS A 20 -30.66 -39.35 46.83
C HIS A 20 -29.43 -40.25 46.55
N GLU A 21 -28.19 -39.82 46.85
CA GLU A 21 -27.69 -39.71 48.24
C GLU A 21 -26.51 -38.72 48.41
N SER A 22 -26.21 -38.40 49.67
CA SER A 22 -25.20 -37.41 50.08
C SER A 22 -24.49 -37.80 51.40
N CYS A 23 -23.16 -37.85 51.39
CA CYS A 23 -22.25 -37.70 52.55
C CYS A 23 -20.81 -37.61 51.98
N SER A 24 -19.92 -36.67 52.33
CA SER A 24 -19.30 -36.37 53.64
C SER A 24 -18.49 -37.56 54.21
N ALA A 25 -17.30 -37.45 54.81
CA ALA A 25 -16.30 -36.37 54.92
C ALA A 25 -15.01 -36.99 55.56
N THR A 26 -14.05 -36.15 56.00
CA THR A 26 -12.80 -36.47 56.75
C THR A 26 -11.62 -37.01 55.91
N GLY A 27 -10.36 -36.61 56.14
CA GLY A 27 -9.88 -35.48 56.97
C GLY A 27 -8.34 -35.38 57.05
N GLY A 28 -7.83 -34.17 57.39
CA GLY A 28 -6.56 -33.88 58.09
C GLY A 28 -5.22 -34.31 57.43
N CYS A 29 -4.03 -33.76 57.73
CA CYS A 29 -3.54 -32.70 58.62
C CYS A 29 -2.08 -32.37 58.17
N CYS A 30 -1.36 -31.28 58.49
CA CYS A 30 -1.58 -30.16 59.41
C CYS A 30 -1.05 -28.82 58.80
N ARG A 31 -0.48 -27.90 59.61
CA ARG A 31 -0.04 -26.53 59.23
C ARG A 31 0.96 -26.00 60.29
N TRP A 32 1.73 -24.93 59.99
CA TRP A 32 2.64 -24.13 60.89
C TRP A 32 4.06 -24.70 61.17
N SER A 33 5.13 -23.92 61.43
CA SER A 33 5.52 -22.53 61.07
C SER A 33 6.95 -22.17 61.59
N ARG A 34 7.61 -21.16 60.97
CA ARG A 34 8.69 -20.24 61.50
C ARG A 34 10.18 -20.41 61.09
N VAL A 35 10.62 -19.48 60.23
CA VAL A 35 11.78 -18.54 60.33
C VAL A 35 13.18 -19.04 60.77
N ALA A 36 14.18 -18.93 59.85
CA ALA A 36 15.43 -18.16 60.07
C ALA A 36 16.38 -18.02 58.84
N ARG A 37 16.70 -16.76 58.49
CA ARG A 37 17.99 -16.19 57.98
C ARG A 37 18.76 -16.77 56.76
N VAL A 38 18.61 -16.04 55.63
CA VAL A 38 19.64 -15.23 54.90
C VAL A 38 20.83 -15.91 54.18
N VAL A 39 21.16 -15.33 53.00
CA VAL A 39 22.20 -15.65 51.98
C VAL A 39 21.85 -16.80 51.03
N GLY A 40 21.69 -16.49 49.74
CA GLY A 40 21.51 -17.50 48.68
C GLY A 40 20.89 -16.98 47.37
N VAL A 41 21.66 -16.19 46.61
CA VAL A 41 21.53 -15.93 45.15
C VAL A 41 20.13 -15.56 44.59
N LEU A 42 19.99 -14.29 44.20
CA LEU A 42 18.92 -13.81 43.32
C LEU A 42 19.09 -14.32 41.89
N GLY A 43 17.98 -14.64 41.23
CA GLY A 43 17.88 -14.63 39.76
C GLY A 43 17.43 -15.93 39.11
N LEU A 44 16.17 -15.97 38.64
CA LEU A 44 15.73 -16.50 37.32
C LEU A 44 14.19 -16.46 37.21
N LEU A 45 13.61 -15.25 37.25
CA LEU A 45 12.22 -14.98 36.84
C LEU A 45 12.17 -13.76 35.89
N GLY A 46 13.15 -13.66 35.00
CA GLY A 46 13.34 -12.48 34.14
C GLY A 46 14.17 -12.72 32.88
N ILE A 47 14.21 -13.94 32.34
CA ILE A 47 14.84 -14.23 31.03
C ILE A 47 13.96 -15.19 30.22
N ALA A 48 12.86 -14.64 29.69
CA ALA A 48 12.12 -15.21 28.56
C ALA A 48 11.82 -14.11 27.49
N ALA A 49 12.60 -13.03 27.51
CA ALA A 49 12.45 -11.85 26.65
C ALA A 49 13.80 -11.33 26.10
N VAL A 50 14.88 -12.13 26.16
CA VAL A 50 16.25 -11.73 25.74
C VAL A 50 16.95 -12.84 24.94
N VAL A 51 16.25 -13.48 23.99
CA VAL A 51 16.83 -14.55 23.14
C VAL A 51 16.68 -14.27 21.63
N ILE A 52 16.07 -13.14 21.23
CA ILE A 52 16.06 -12.65 19.84
C ILE A 52 16.81 -11.30 19.73
N TRP A 53 17.84 -11.13 20.56
CA TRP A 53 18.75 -9.96 20.51
C TRP A 53 20.23 -10.39 20.68
N GLN A 54 20.58 -11.54 20.09
CA GLN A 54 21.95 -12.09 20.20
C GLN A 54 22.52 -12.68 18.90
N VAL A 55 21.82 -12.54 17.76
CA VAL A 55 22.37 -12.89 16.44
C VAL A 55 23.06 -11.68 15.77
N ALA A 56 22.54 -10.45 16.00
CA ALA A 56 23.06 -9.23 15.37
C ALA A 56 24.35 -8.65 15.99
N PHE A 57 24.77 -9.11 17.18
CA PHE A 57 25.99 -8.61 17.85
C PHE A 57 27.23 -9.49 17.63
N SER A 58 27.07 -10.69 17.07
CA SER A 58 28.22 -11.55 16.71
C SER A 58 28.92 -11.06 15.43
N ASP A 59 28.19 -10.43 14.52
CA ASP A 59 28.74 -9.94 13.24
C ASP A 59 29.57 -8.65 13.39
N ALA A 60 29.32 -7.83 14.41
CA ALA A 60 30.09 -6.61 14.63
C ALA A 60 31.55 -6.92 15.06
N ALA A 61 31.74 -7.96 15.87
CA ALA A 61 33.06 -8.36 16.38
C ALA A 61 33.90 -9.08 15.32
N SER A 62 33.31 -10.04 14.59
CA SER A 62 33.98 -10.76 13.50
C SER A 62 34.42 -9.84 12.36
N ASN A 63 33.61 -8.82 12.04
CA ASN A 63 33.98 -7.81 11.04
C ASN A 63 35.19 -6.96 11.46
N ALA A 64 35.32 -6.59 12.74
CA ALA A 64 36.44 -5.78 13.23
C ALA A 64 37.80 -6.51 13.15
N GLU A 65 37.84 -7.79 13.49
CA GLU A 65 39.05 -8.63 13.30
C GLU A 65 39.38 -8.76 11.79
N SER A 66 38.37 -8.98 10.95
CA SER A 66 38.56 -9.10 9.49
C SER A 66 39.12 -7.83 8.82
N ILE A 67 38.74 -6.64 9.32
CA ILE A 67 39.23 -5.36 8.81
C ILE A 67 40.70 -5.17 9.18
N THR A 68 41.07 -5.50 10.42
CA THR A 68 42.47 -5.40 10.89
C THR A 68 43.38 -6.36 10.12
N GLU A 69 42.90 -7.56 9.81
CA GLU A 69 43.64 -8.56 9.02
C GLU A 69 43.70 -8.23 7.51
N ARG A 70 42.75 -7.43 6.99
CA ARG A 70 42.82 -6.83 5.65
C ARG A 70 43.80 -5.65 5.61
N MET A 71 43.83 -4.79 6.64
CA MET A 71 44.78 -3.68 6.74
C MET A 71 46.23 -4.17 6.85
N ASN A 72 46.50 -5.22 7.64
CA ASN A 72 47.84 -5.82 7.71
C ASN A 72 48.26 -6.49 6.39
N ARG A 73 47.33 -7.13 5.66
CA ARG A 73 47.62 -7.66 4.30
C ARG A 73 47.98 -6.55 3.32
N ASN A 74 47.26 -5.43 3.35
CA ASN A 74 47.52 -4.31 2.45
C ASN A 74 48.85 -3.60 2.78
N HIS A 75 49.24 -3.52 4.06
CA HIS A 75 50.58 -3.06 4.43
C HIS A 75 51.69 -4.01 3.97
N ALA A 76 51.52 -5.33 4.13
CA ALA A 76 52.49 -6.31 3.65
C ALA A 76 52.61 -6.35 2.10
N ALA A 77 51.51 -6.09 1.39
CA ALA A 77 51.50 -5.96 -0.07
C ALA A 77 52.15 -4.66 -0.57
N ALA A 78 52.27 -3.62 0.26
CA ALA A 78 52.93 -2.36 -0.11
C ALA A 78 54.47 -2.42 -0.06
N GLU A 79 55.05 -3.39 0.66
CA GLU A 79 56.51 -3.60 0.75
C GLU A 79 57.04 -4.65 -0.25
N SER A 80 56.15 -5.46 -0.84
CA SER A 80 56.47 -6.35 -1.95
C SER A 80 56.09 -5.67 -3.26
N GLY A 81 57.08 -5.37 -4.12
CA GLY A 81 56.91 -4.66 -5.39
C GLY A 81 56.18 -5.42 -6.50
N ALA A 82 55.06 -6.07 -6.18
CA ALA A 82 54.16 -6.71 -7.14
C ALA A 82 53.21 -5.65 -7.74
N ARG A 83 53.34 -5.42 -9.06
CA ARG A 83 52.43 -4.55 -9.83
C ARG A 83 50.99 -5.08 -9.68
N PRO A 84 49.99 -4.24 -9.35
CA PRO A 84 48.59 -4.65 -9.40
C PRO A 84 48.25 -5.17 -10.79
N GLU A 85 47.59 -6.33 -10.85
CA GLU A 85 47.12 -6.89 -12.10
C GLU A 85 46.02 -5.98 -12.66
N GLU A 86 46.32 -5.33 -13.79
CA GLU A 86 45.41 -4.38 -14.44
C GLU A 86 44.19 -5.15 -14.95
N ILE A 87 43.04 -5.00 -14.27
CA ILE A 87 41.74 -5.38 -14.84
C ILE A 87 41.63 -4.65 -16.18
N PRO A 88 41.46 -5.35 -17.32
CA PRO A 88 41.39 -4.69 -18.61
C PRO A 88 40.29 -3.63 -18.61
N ALA A 89 40.64 -2.39 -18.96
CA ALA A 89 39.71 -1.25 -18.97
C ALA A 89 38.49 -1.45 -19.91
N GLU A 90 38.56 -2.48 -20.76
CA GLU A 90 37.51 -2.94 -21.67
C GLU A 90 36.33 -3.62 -20.93
N GLU A 91 36.58 -4.28 -19.79
CA GLU A 91 35.55 -4.95 -18.99
C GLU A 91 34.74 -3.96 -18.13
N ALA A 92 35.33 -2.81 -17.78
CA ALA A 92 34.64 -1.67 -17.16
C ALA A 92 33.83 -0.83 -18.17
N ALA A 93 34.02 -1.04 -19.48
CA ALA A 93 33.44 -0.22 -20.55
C ALA A 93 32.10 -0.74 -21.10
N GLN A 94 31.60 -1.89 -20.62
CA GLN A 94 30.36 -2.52 -21.10
C GLN A 94 29.38 -2.89 -19.98
N ALA A 95 29.28 -2.06 -18.94
CA ALA A 95 28.10 -2.07 -18.08
C ALA A 95 26.90 -1.58 -18.89
N GLU A 96 26.16 -2.50 -19.50
CA GLU A 96 24.99 -2.22 -20.34
C GLU A 96 24.00 -1.33 -19.57
N VAL A 97 23.72 -0.15 -20.11
CA VAL A 97 22.87 0.84 -19.43
C VAL A 97 21.46 0.28 -19.34
N HIS A 98 21.05 -0.06 -18.12
CA HIS A 98 19.77 -0.74 -17.86
C HIS A 98 18.60 -0.01 -18.56
N PRO A 99 17.69 -0.71 -19.28
CA PRO A 99 16.61 -0.10 -20.07
C PRO A 99 15.68 0.85 -19.29
N LEU A 100 15.48 0.64 -17.98
CA LEU A 100 14.73 1.56 -17.11
C LEU A 100 15.43 2.90 -16.82
N THR A 101 16.73 3.06 -17.09
CA THR A 101 17.49 4.26 -16.73
C THR A 101 16.86 5.56 -17.27
N PRO A 102 16.46 5.66 -18.55
CA PRO A 102 15.78 6.84 -19.09
C PRO A 102 14.39 7.06 -18.49
N ALA A 103 13.62 5.99 -18.25
CA ALA A 103 12.29 6.08 -17.64
C ALA A 103 12.35 6.56 -16.18
N LEU A 104 13.35 6.09 -15.42
CA LEU A 104 13.62 6.53 -14.05
C LEU A 104 14.10 8.00 -13.99
N ALA A 105 14.89 8.45 -14.97
CA ALA A 105 15.26 9.87 -15.08
C ALA A 105 14.02 10.73 -15.34
N MET A 106 13.20 10.37 -16.34
CA MET A 106 11.96 11.07 -16.68
C MET A 106 10.96 11.12 -15.50
N ALA A 107 10.85 10.03 -14.74
CA ALA A 107 10.00 9.96 -13.56
C ALA A 107 10.49 10.90 -12.44
N ARG A 108 11.81 10.99 -12.20
CA ARG A 108 12.40 11.92 -11.22
C ARG A 108 12.16 13.37 -11.62
N GLU A 109 12.42 13.72 -12.88
CA GLU A 109 12.13 15.07 -13.40
C GLU A 109 10.64 15.42 -13.32
N ALA A 110 9.73 14.44 -13.48
CA ALA A 110 8.30 14.63 -13.33
C ALA A 110 7.88 14.82 -11.86
N LEU A 111 8.54 14.13 -10.93
CA LEU A 111 8.33 14.33 -9.49
C LEU A 111 8.76 15.75 -9.10
N ASP A 112 9.97 16.18 -9.48
CA ASP A 112 10.50 17.52 -9.20
C ASP A 112 9.53 18.62 -9.67
N ARG A 113 8.96 18.48 -10.88
CA ARG A 113 7.95 19.40 -11.43
C ARG A 113 6.63 19.40 -10.67
N ILE A 114 6.14 18.26 -10.21
CA ILE A 114 4.90 18.21 -9.40
C ILE A 114 5.14 18.85 -8.03
N GLU A 115 6.30 18.59 -7.42
CA GLU A 115 6.68 19.18 -6.15
C GLU A 115 6.81 20.71 -6.22
N SER A 116 7.34 21.27 -7.32
CA SER A 116 7.39 22.73 -7.51
C SER A 116 6.07 23.34 -8.00
N ASP A 117 5.48 22.82 -9.08
CA ASP A 117 4.55 23.57 -9.92
C ASP A 117 3.08 23.20 -9.70
N VAL A 118 2.77 22.01 -9.19
CA VAL A 118 1.38 21.52 -9.02
C VAL A 118 0.97 21.61 -7.55
N GLN A 119 0.17 22.62 -7.20
CA GLN A 119 -0.35 22.85 -5.86
C GLN A 119 -1.59 22.00 -5.57
N ASP A 120 -2.48 21.90 -6.56
CA ASP A 120 -3.72 21.15 -6.51
C ASP A 120 -4.17 20.77 -7.93
N TYR A 121 -5.21 19.93 -8.02
CA TYR A 121 -5.92 19.67 -9.27
C TYR A 121 -7.32 19.09 -9.04
N THR A 122 -8.14 19.20 -10.09
CA THR A 122 -9.35 18.40 -10.27
C THR A 122 -9.19 17.42 -11.41
N ALA A 123 -9.83 16.26 -11.31
CA ALA A 123 -9.88 15.27 -12.38
C ALA A 123 -11.13 14.38 -12.25
N ARG A 124 -11.54 13.75 -13.35
CA ARG A 124 -12.43 12.59 -13.32
C ARG A 124 -11.60 11.33 -13.38
N ILE A 125 -11.47 10.63 -12.25
CA ILE A 125 -10.72 9.39 -12.16
C ILE A 125 -11.62 8.24 -12.63
N ILE A 126 -11.21 7.59 -13.72
CA ILE A 126 -11.76 6.33 -14.20
C ILE A 126 -10.81 5.23 -13.73
N LYS A 127 -11.29 4.24 -12.98
CA LYS A 127 -10.45 3.16 -12.48
C LYS A 127 -11.06 1.78 -12.60
N ARG A 128 -10.21 0.77 -12.72
CA ARG A 128 -10.59 -0.65 -12.66
C ARG A 128 -9.50 -1.46 -11.98
N GLU A 129 -9.87 -2.26 -10.99
CA GLU A 129 -8.91 -2.98 -10.15
C GLU A 129 -9.27 -4.46 -10.05
N ARG A 130 -8.25 -5.33 -9.97
CA ARG A 130 -8.37 -6.74 -9.61
C ARG A 130 -8.02 -6.93 -8.14
N ILE A 131 -8.96 -7.51 -7.39
CA ILE A 131 -8.82 -7.82 -5.97
C ILE A 131 -8.89 -9.35 -5.82
N GLY A 132 -7.78 -9.96 -5.39
CA GLY A 132 -7.59 -11.41 -5.52
C GLY A 132 -7.70 -11.84 -6.99
N ASP A 133 -8.55 -12.81 -7.27
CA ASP A 133 -8.76 -13.31 -8.64
C ASP A 133 -9.83 -12.52 -9.42
N THR A 134 -10.59 -11.63 -8.76
CA THR A 134 -11.76 -10.95 -9.35
C THR A 134 -11.42 -9.56 -9.87
N LEU A 135 -11.62 -9.33 -11.18
CA LEU A 135 -11.60 -7.99 -11.77
C LEU A 135 -12.93 -7.28 -11.49
N GLY A 136 -12.87 -6.12 -10.83
CA GLY A 136 -14.05 -5.32 -10.52
C GLY A 136 -14.68 -4.65 -11.74
N ASP A 137 -15.84 -4.03 -11.50
CA ASP A 137 -16.44 -3.08 -12.44
C ASP A 137 -15.55 -1.83 -12.56
N GLU A 138 -15.65 -1.14 -13.71
CA GLU A 138 -15.06 0.19 -13.86
C GLU A 138 -15.81 1.19 -12.96
N GLN A 139 -15.06 1.92 -12.13
CA GLN A 139 -15.56 2.98 -11.28
C GLN A 139 -15.16 4.34 -11.87
N GLN A 140 -16.08 5.30 -11.86
CA GLN A 140 -15.77 6.69 -12.19
C GLN A 140 -16.09 7.58 -11.00
N MET A 141 -15.20 8.52 -10.69
CA MET A 141 -15.35 9.47 -9.59
C MET A 141 -14.80 10.85 -9.98
N GLU A 142 -15.46 11.89 -9.50
CA GLU A 142 -14.90 13.25 -9.48
C GLU A 142 -13.92 13.34 -8.32
N ALA A 143 -12.75 13.92 -8.56
CA ALA A 143 -11.69 14.04 -7.58
C ALA A 143 -11.21 15.49 -7.47
N LYS A 144 -11.04 15.94 -6.22
CA LYS A 144 -10.32 17.15 -5.82
C LYS A 144 -9.11 16.70 -5.01
N ILE A 145 -7.90 17.06 -5.44
CA ILE A 145 -6.66 16.66 -4.76
C ILE A 145 -5.76 17.89 -4.60
N ARG A 146 -5.40 18.21 -3.36
CA ARG A 146 -4.38 19.21 -3.03
C ARG A 146 -3.09 18.48 -2.66
N CYS A 147 -2.00 18.77 -3.38
CA CYS A 147 -0.74 18.05 -3.29
C CYS A 147 -0.05 18.28 -1.94
N ARG A 148 0.77 17.31 -1.51
CA ARG A 148 1.63 17.47 -0.34
C ARG A 148 2.72 18.50 -0.64
N LYS A 149 2.98 19.44 0.26
CA LYS A 149 4.13 20.34 0.19
C LYS A 149 4.93 20.31 1.48
N LEU A 150 6.25 20.19 1.32
CA LEU A 150 7.23 20.22 2.40
C LEU A 150 8.14 21.44 2.21
N GLU A 151 8.37 22.21 3.28
CA GLU A 151 9.38 23.27 3.30
C GLU A 151 10.40 22.95 4.39
N ASN A 152 11.69 22.90 4.03
CA ASN A 152 12.78 22.54 4.95
C ASN A 152 12.60 21.17 5.67
N GLY A 153 11.77 20.28 5.11
CA GLY A 153 11.41 18.98 5.69
C GLY A 153 10.18 19.01 6.62
N GLU A 154 9.56 20.18 6.84
CA GLU A 154 8.32 20.32 7.60
C GLU A 154 7.09 20.35 6.66
N LEU A 155 5.98 19.74 7.09
CA LEU A 155 4.74 19.70 6.32
C LEU A 155 4.01 21.03 6.38
N VAL A 156 4.00 21.77 5.26
CA VAL A 156 3.28 23.06 5.14
C VAL A 156 1.93 22.93 4.44
N GLN A 157 1.77 21.94 3.56
CA GLN A 157 0.48 21.61 2.93
C GLN A 157 0.23 20.09 3.02
N PRO A 158 -0.80 19.64 3.75
CA PRO A 158 -1.14 18.21 3.83
C PRO A 158 -1.72 17.72 2.50
N LEU A 159 -1.40 16.48 2.11
CA LEU A 159 -2.15 15.81 1.06
C LEU A 159 -3.63 15.77 1.45
N SER A 160 -4.47 16.45 0.67
CA SER A 160 -5.90 16.58 0.93
C SER A 160 -6.68 16.02 -0.25
N VAL A 161 -7.68 15.19 0.02
CA VAL A 161 -8.41 14.41 -0.98
C VAL A 161 -9.91 14.50 -0.70
N TYR A 162 -10.69 14.88 -1.71
CA TYR A 162 -12.13 14.66 -1.78
C TYR A 162 -12.46 13.84 -3.04
N LEU A 163 -13.32 12.83 -2.87
CA LEU A 163 -13.81 11.96 -3.94
C LEU A 163 -15.32 11.88 -3.91
N LYS A 164 -15.96 11.98 -5.08
CA LYS A 164 -17.39 11.76 -5.30
C LYS A 164 -17.58 10.67 -6.34
N PHE A 165 -18.09 9.51 -5.94
CA PHE A 165 -18.31 8.38 -6.83
C PHE A 165 -19.54 8.62 -7.72
N VAL A 166 -19.36 8.48 -9.04
CA VAL A 166 -20.39 8.71 -10.06
C VAL A 166 -20.93 7.39 -10.61
N SER A 167 -20.07 6.40 -10.83
CA SER A 167 -20.44 5.07 -11.32
C SER A 167 -19.52 3.98 -10.76
N PRO A 168 -19.94 2.69 -10.76
CA PRO A 168 -21.27 2.17 -11.12
C PRO A 168 -22.34 2.52 -10.07
N ARG A 169 -23.60 2.21 -10.36
CA ARG A 169 -24.76 2.53 -9.49
C ARG A 169 -24.63 2.03 -8.05
N SER A 170 -23.84 0.98 -7.79
CA SER A 170 -23.59 0.42 -6.47
C SER A 170 -22.75 1.31 -5.54
N VAL A 171 -22.03 2.30 -6.09
CA VAL A 171 -21.23 3.29 -5.31
C VAL A 171 -21.60 4.74 -5.64
N ALA A 172 -22.50 4.98 -6.60
CA ALA A 172 -22.89 6.31 -7.03
C ALA A 172 -23.48 7.16 -5.89
N GLY A 173 -22.95 8.37 -5.72
CA GLY A 173 -23.32 9.30 -4.64
C GLY A 173 -22.58 9.08 -3.31
N ARG A 174 -21.64 8.12 -3.24
CA ARG A 174 -20.69 8.04 -2.12
C ARG A 174 -19.72 9.21 -2.21
N GLU A 175 -19.49 9.89 -1.08
CA GLU A 175 -18.46 10.92 -0.96
C GLU A 175 -17.46 10.53 0.13
N VAL A 176 -16.19 10.86 -0.08
CA VAL A 176 -15.07 10.54 0.82
C VAL A 176 -14.14 11.73 0.93
N ILE A 177 -13.83 12.14 2.15
CA ILE A 177 -12.82 13.15 2.49
C ILE A 177 -11.71 12.50 3.30
N TRP A 178 -10.46 12.79 2.93
CA TRP A 178 -9.28 12.47 3.76
C TRP A 178 -8.27 13.59 3.67
N VAL A 179 -7.75 14.03 4.82
CA VAL A 179 -6.68 15.04 4.90
C VAL A 179 -5.57 14.50 5.78
N GLU A 180 -4.36 14.50 5.24
CA GLU A 180 -3.16 14.03 5.92
C GLU A 180 -2.97 14.71 7.29
N ASN A 181 -2.70 13.90 8.32
CA ASN A 181 -2.53 14.32 9.71
C ASN A 181 -3.73 15.04 10.37
N GLN A 182 -4.91 15.04 9.75
CA GLN A 182 -6.16 15.52 10.36
C GLN A 182 -7.09 14.35 10.72
N ASN A 183 -8.17 14.62 11.47
CA ASN A 183 -9.19 13.64 11.88
C ASN A 183 -8.61 12.33 12.50
N ASN A 184 -7.52 12.45 13.26
CA ASN A 184 -6.76 11.32 13.80
C ASN A 184 -6.25 10.33 12.72
N GLY A 185 -5.93 10.84 11.52
CA GLY A 185 -5.50 10.07 10.34
C GLY A 185 -6.63 9.38 9.57
N GLN A 186 -7.88 9.49 10.04
CA GLN A 186 -9.02 8.76 9.49
C GLN A 186 -9.69 9.50 8.33
N LEU A 187 -10.22 8.74 7.37
CA LEU A 187 -11.12 9.28 6.35
C LEU A 187 -12.53 9.43 6.91
N VAL A 188 -13.29 10.36 6.33
CA VAL A 188 -14.73 10.56 6.58
C VAL A 188 -15.45 10.19 5.29
N ALA A 189 -16.50 9.39 5.37
CA ALA A 189 -17.27 8.96 4.21
C ALA A 189 -18.76 8.87 4.51
N HIS A 190 -19.60 9.06 3.50
CA HIS A 190 -21.00 8.63 3.51
C HIS A 190 -21.35 7.94 2.18
N GLU A 191 -22.40 7.13 2.18
CA GLU A 191 -22.87 6.44 0.98
C GLU A 191 -23.92 7.28 0.21
N GLY A 192 -24.19 6.91 -1.04
CA GLY A 192 -25.28 7.50 -1.82
C GLY A 192 -26.68 7.02 -1.42
N GLY A 193 -27.70 7.82 -1.74
CA GLY A 193 -29.11 7.43 -1.63
C GLY A 193 -29.59 7.17 -0.20
N LEU A 194 -30.42 6.14 0.00
CA LEU A 194 -31.05 5.81 1.28
C LEU A 194 -30.06 5.42 2.40
N LEU A 195 -28.83 5.05 2.05
CA LEU A 195 -27.75 4.76 3.01
C LEU A 195 -26.97 6.03 3.42
N GLY A 196 -27.16 7.14 2.69
CA GLY A 196 -26.42 8.38 2.91
C GLY A 196 -26.81 9.17 4.14
N LEU A 197 -27.67 8.66 5.02
CA LEU A 197 -28.06 9.32 6.28
C LEU A 197 -27.03 9.14 7.41
N VAL A 198 -25.91 8.47 7.16
CA VAL A 198 -24.87 8.19 8.16
C VAL A 198 -23.49 8.48 7.60
N THR A 199 -22.83 9.49 8.18
CA THR A 199 -21.40 9.72 8.03
C THR A 199 -20.62 8.75 8.92
N VAL A 200 -19.64 8.04 8.35
CA VAL A 200 -18.72 7.15 9.06
C VAL A 200 -17.29 7.68 9.01
N THR A 201 -16.53 7.42 10.08
CA THR A 201 -15.09 7.72 10.15
C THR A 201 -14.33 6.39 10.20
N LEU A 202 -13.34 6.22 9.31
CA LEU A 202 -12.62 4.94 9.13
C LEU A 202 -11.09 5.15 9.03
N PRO A 203 -10.26 4.26 9.57
CA PRO A 203 -8.83 4.24 9.25
C PRO A 203 -8.64 3.87 7.76
N PRO A 204 -7.78 4.58 7.00
CA PRO A 204 -7.63 4.41 5.54
C PRO A 204 -7.23 3.00 5.08
N ASP A 205 -6.46 2.29 5.89
CA ASP A 205 -5.97 0.92 5.69
C ASP A 205 -6.87 -0.14 6.36
N GLY A 206 -7.94 0.30 7.03
CA GLY A 206 -8.90 -0.57 7.70
C GLY A 206 -9.73 -1.40 6.70
N LYS A 207 -10.13 -2.61 7.12
CA LYS A 207 -10.86 -3.58 6.28
C LYS A 207 -12.11 -3.04 5.58
N LEU A 208 -12.79 -2.04 6.17
CA LEU A 208 -13.97 -1.40 5.56
C LEU A 208 -13.58 -0.36 4.51
N ALA A 209 -12.57 0.48 4.77
CA ALA A 209 -12.05 1.45 3.81
C ALA A 209 -11.41 0.77 2.59
N MET A 210 -10.70 -0.34 2.83
CA MET A 210 -10.04 -1.16 1.80
C MET A 210 -11.00 -2.09 1.04
N LEU A 211 -12.30 -2.11 1.33
CA LEU A 211 -13.23 -3.04 0.70
C LEU A 211 -13.42 -2.70 -0.79
N GLY A 212 -12.93 -3.60 -1.65
CA GLY A 212 -12.91 -3.38 -3.10
C GLY A 212 -11.90 -2.32 -3.56
N GLN A 213 -10.89 -2.02 -2.74
CA GLN A 213 -9.80 -1.09 -3.07
C GLN A 213 -8.46 -1.84 -3.05
N ARG A 214 -7.62 -1.60 -4.05
CA ARG A 214 -6.24 -2.13 -4.12
C ARG A 214 -5.27 -1.35 -3.22
N TYR A 215 -5.51 -0.06 -3.04
CA TYR A 215 -4.67 0.85 -2.26
C TYR A 215 -5.51 1.74 -1.32
N PRO A 216 -4.96 2.12 -0.15
CA PRO A 216 -5.60 3.07 0.76
C PRO A 216 -5.60 4.48 0.16
N ILE A 217 -6.56 5.32 0.57
CA ILE A 217 -6.78 6.64 -0.06
C ILE A 217 -5.54 7.56 -0.06
N TYR A 218 -4.64 7.43 0.93
CA TYR A 218 -3.40 8.23 0.99
C TYR A 218 -2.38 7.92 -0.11
N LYS A 219 -2.57 6.86 -0.91
CA LYS A 219 -1.78 6.53 -2.10
C LYS A 219 -2.33 7.15 -3.39
N ILE A 220 -3.47 7.83 -3.35
CA ILE A 220 -4.09 8.42 -4.55
C ILE A 220 -3.29 9.59 -5.11
N GLY A 221 -3.39 9.82 -6.41
CA GLY A 221 -2.90 11.03 -7.06
C GLY A 221 -1.57 10.89 -7.78
N VAL A 222 -1.34 11.82 -8.71
CA VAL A 222 -0.25 11.80 -9.68
C VAL A 222 1.13 11.78 -9.01
N GLN A 223 1.33 12.52 -7.91
CA GLN A 223 2.59 12.53 -7.14
C GLN A 223 2.92 11.15 -6.57
N ASN A 224 2.00 10.58 -5.77
CA ASN A 224 2.17 9.26 -5.14
C ASN A 224 2.37 8.15 -6.19
N LEU A 225 1.71 8.26 -7.37
CA LEU A 225 1.92 7.35 -8.49
C LEU A 225 3.37 7.41 -9.00
N ILE A 226 3.95 8.59 -9.20
CA ILE A 226 5.34 8.72 -9.65
C ILE A 226 6.32 8.21 -8.59
N GLU A 227 6.12 8.56 -7.31
CA GLU A 227 6.94 8.07 -6.20
C GLU A 227 6.97 6.52 -6.17
N GLU A 228 5.80 5.89 -6.27
CA GLU A 228 5.64 4.43 -6.32
C GLU A 228 6.31 3.81 -7.57
N LEU A 229 6.18 4.45 -8.73
CA LEU A 229 6.83 4.00 -9.98
C LEU A 229 8.36 4.10 -9.92
N ILE A 230 8.92 5.12 -9.27
CA ILE A 230 10.36 5.24 -9.02
C ILE A 230 10.82 4.11 -8.10
N VAL A 231 10.12 3.84 -7.00
CA VAL A 231 10.45 2.76 -6.06
C VAL A 231 10.41 1.39 -6.76
N LYS A 232 9.36 1.10 -7.52
CA LYS A 232 9.22 -0.14 -8.30
C LYS A 232 10.32 -0.26 -9.37
N GLY A 233 10.54 0.77 -10.18
CA GLY A 233 11.57 0.76 -11.22
C GLY A 233 13.00 0.60 -10.66
N GLU A 234 13.30 1.19 -9.50
CA GLU A 234 14.59 1.04 -8.82
C GLU A 234 14.79 -0.35 -8.18
N ARG A 235 13.71 -1.02 -7.77
CA ARG A 235 13.74 -2.44 -7.40
C ARG A 235 13.98 -3.30 -8.64
N ASP A 236 13.16 -3.12 -9.68
CA ASP A 236 13.17 -3.95 -10.88
C ASP A 236 14.54 -3.89 -11.58
N ARG A 237 15.14 -2.69 -11.68
CA ARG A 237 16.50 -2.45 -12.17
C ARG A 237 17.60 -3.26 -11.46
N LYS A 238 17.37 -3.69 -10.21
CA LYS A 238 18.31 -4.52 -9.43
C LYS A 238 18.05 -6.02 -9.59
N LEU A 239 16.86 -6.42 -10.06
CA LEU A 239 16.43 -7.82 -10.20
C LEU A 239 16.80 -8.44 -11.54
N GLY A 240 17.10 -7.63 -12.55
CA GLY A 240 17.55 -8.04 -13.88
C GLY A 240 16.94 -7.18 -14.98
N MET A 241 17.39 -7.41 -16.21
CA MET A 241 16.92 -6.70 -17.40
C MET A 241 15.42 -6.88 -17.63
N CYS A 242 14.80 -5.88 -18.25
CA CYS A 242 13.43 -5.88 -18.73
C CYS A 242 13.35 -5.22 -20.10
N GLU A 243 12.27 -5.46 -20.84
CA GLU A 243 11.99 -4.71 -22.05
C GLU A 243 11.39 -3.34 -21.70
N VAL A 244 11.79 -2.29 -22.42
CA VAL A 244 11.17 -0.96 -22.34
C VAL A 244 10.86 -0.48 -23.75
N ARG A 245 9.61 -0.09 -23.99
CA ARG A 245 9.13 0.45 -25.27
C ARG A 245 8.49 1.82 -25.05
N THR A 246 8.78 2.75 -25.95
CA THR A 246 8.15 4.08 -25.97
C THR A 246 7.32 4.26 -27.23
N VAL A 247 6.17 4.90 -27.12
CA VAL A 247 5.38 5.45 -28.22
C VAL A 247 5.20 6.93 -27.93
N GLU A 248 5.68 7.82 -28.80
CA GLU A 248 5.70 9.27 -28.56
C GLU A 248 4.32 9.95 -28.66
N HIS A 249 3.40 9.32 -29.41
CA HIS A 249 2.04 9.81 -29.65
C HIS A 249 1.04 8.67 -29.52
N ASP A 250 0.25 8.69 -28.45
CA ASP A 250 -0.89 7.82 -28.19
C ASP A 250 -1.99 8.66 -27.50
N GLU A 251 -3.26 8.44 -27.84
CA GLU A 251 -4.36 9.30 -27.36
C GLU A 251 -5.05 8.70 -26.13
N VAL A 252 -5.08 9.44 -25.02
CA VAL A 252 -5.80 9.07 -23.80
C VAL A 252 -6.66 10.23 -23.33
N ALA A 253 -7.94 9.96 -23.09
CA ALA A 253 -8.92 10.96 -22.63
C ALA A 253 -8.95 12.26 -23.47
N GLY A 254 -8.70 12.16 -24.78
CA GLY A 254 -8.66 13.31 -25.70
C GLY A 254 -7.36 14.13 -25.64
N ARG A 255 -6.28 13.58 -25.08
CA ARG A 255 -4.97 14.23 -24.95
C ARG A 255 -3.86 13.38 -25.56
N ASP A 256 -2.92 14.03 -26.24
CA ASP A 256 -1.75 13.38 -26.85
C ASP A 256 -0.69 13.08 -25.78
N CYS A 257 -0.26 11.82 -25.70
CA CYS A 257 0.60 11.31 -24.65
C CYS A 257 1.78 10.52 -25.21
N ARG A 258 2.93 10.62 -24.53
CA ARG A 258 3.97 9.59 -24.60
C ARG A 258 3.56 8.40 -23.74
N MET A 259 3.48 7.22 -24.34
CA MET A 259 3.27 5.95 -23.64
C MET A 259 4.61 5.25 -23.41
N LEU A 260 4.92 4.96 -22.15
CA LEU A 260 6.04 4.11 -21.71
C LEU A 260 5.51 2.74 -21.29
N GLU A 261 6.01 1.68 -21.91
CA GLU A 261 5.73 0.28 -21.55
C GLU A 261 6.97 -0.37 -20.96
N VAL A 262 6.82 -1.02 -19.81
CA VAL A 262 7.82 -1.90 -19.18
C VAL A 262 7.27 -3.32 -19.21
N LYS A 263 8.07 -4.28 -19.68
CA LYS A 263 7.70 -5.69 -19.78
C LYS A 263 8.75 -6.63 -19.20
N HIS A 264 8.29 -7.51 -18.31
CA HIS A 264 9.06 -8.57 -17.66
C HIS A 264 8.56 -9.92 -18.18
N ASP A 265 9.30 -10.57 -19.09
CA ASP A 265 8.90 -11.90 -19.58
C ASP A 265 9.04 -12.97 -18.51
N ASP A 266 10.15 -12.96 -17.78
CA ASP A 266 10.38 -13.88 -16.65
C ASP A 266 9.45 -13.58 -15.48
N ARG A 267 8.57 -14.53 -15.15
CA ARG A 267 7.73 -14.46 -13.94
C ARG A 267 8.57 -14.75 -12.68
N LYS A 268 8.99 -13.70 -11.99
CA LYS A 268 9.65 -13.77 -10.68
C LYS A 268 8.70 -13.29 -9.56
N PRO A 269 8.72 -13.87 -8.34
CA PRO A 269 7.89 -13.41 -7.22
C PRO A 269 8.08 -11.94 -6.83
N GLU A 270 9.23 -11.35 -7.16
CA GLU A 270 9.61 -9.98 -6.80
C GLU A 270 9.08 -8.91 -7.77
N TYR A 271 8.60 -9.30 -8.97
CA TYR A 271 8.01 -8.40 -9.96
C TYR A 271 6.48 -8.33 -9.77
N ASP A 272 5.92 -7.12 -9.66
CA ASP A 272 4.48 -6.94 -9.41
C ASP A 272 3.59 -7.19 -10.65
N PHE A 273 4.19 -7.12 -11.84
CA PHE A 273 3.49 -7.14 -13.13
C PHE A 273 4.32 -7.80 -14.23
N HIS A 274 3.65 -8.34 -15.24
CA HIS A 274 4.23 -8.77 -16.51
C HIS A 274 4.41 -7.57 -17.46
N ILE A 275 3.39 -6.71 -17.54
CA ILE A 275 3.39 -5.50 -18.35
C ILE A 275 2.90 -4.34 -17.49
N ALA A 276 3.58 -3.20 -17.53
CA ALA A 276 3.08 -1.93 -17.02
C ALA A 276 3.15 -0.88 -18.13
N ARG A 277 2.12 -0.05 -18.27
CA ARG A 277 2.06 1.08 -19.20
C ARG A 277 1.74 2.36 -18.45
N ILE A 278 2.43 3.42 -18.79
CA ILE A 278 2.27 4.77 -18.24
C ILE A 278 2.10 5.72 -19.42
N TRP A 279 1.00 6.47 -19.46
CA TRP A 279 0.78 7.53 -20.45
C TRP A 279 1.03 8.88 -19.78
N ILE A 280 2.04 9.57 -20.26
CA ILE A 280 2.48 10.89 -19.82
C ILE A 280 1.97 11.90 -20.83
N ASP A 281 1.16 12.84 -20.37
CA ASP A 281 0.60 13.89 -21.19
C ASP A 281 1.69 14.80 -21.77
N ASN A 282 1.67 15.06 -23.08
CA ASN A 282 2.75 15.80 -23.75
C ASN A 282 2.75 17.32 -23.46
N GLU A 283 1.65 17.89 -22.93
CA GLU A 283 1.52 19.33 -22.61
C GLU A 283 1.81 19.59 -21.11
N LEU A 284 1.15 18.84 -20.23
CA LEU A 284 1.29 18.94 -18.77
C LEU A 284 2.53 18.22 -18.24
N ASN A 285 3.05 17.23 -18.98
CA ASN A 285 4.17 16.39 -18.58
C ASN A 285 3.91 15.61 -17.27
N LEU A 286 2.66 15.15 -17.12
CA LEU A 286 2.12 14.40 -15.98
C LEU A 286 1.61 13.02 -16.44
N PRO A 287 1.77 11.93 -15.68
CA PRO A 287 1.14 10.65 -15.98
C PRO A 287 -0.37 10.73 -15.76
N ILE A 288 -1.13 10.74 -16.86
CA ILE A 288 -2.61 10.77 -16.84
C ILE A 288 -3.24 9.38 -16.97
N ARG A 289 -2.47 8.33 -17.29
CA ARG A 289 -2.92 6.94 -17.14
C ARG A 289 -1.81 6.00 -16.69
N TYR A 290 -2.15 5.07 -15.82
CA TYR A 290 -1.33 3.91 -15.48
C TYR A 290 -2.17 2.65 -15.60
N ALA A 291 -1.64 1.62 -16.25
CA ALA A 291 -2.27 0.30 -16.27
C ALA A 291 -1.21 -0.79 -16.15
N ALA A 292 -1.51 -1.86 -15.41
CA ALA A 292 -0.63 -3.01 -15.25
C ALA A 292 -1.38 -4.34 -15.40
N TRP A 293 -0.67 -5.32 -15.95
CA TRP A 293 -1.16 -6.67 -16.20
C TRP A 293 -0.20 -7.70 -15.61
N ALA A 294 -0.72 -8.74 -14.97
CA ALA A 294 0.03 -9.92 -14.60
C ALA A 294 0.23 -10.86 -15.80
N TRP A 295 1.14 -11.83 -15.65
CA TRP A 295 1.32 -12.90 -16.61
C TRP A 295 0.01 -13.65 -16.87
N PRO A 296 -0.19 -14.18 -18.09
CA PRO A 296 -1.32 -15.05 -18.39
C PRO A 296 -1.31 -16.31 -17.51
N GLU A 297 -2.50 -16.86 -17.24
CA GLU A 297 -2.65 -18.11 -16.49
C GLU A 297 -2.10 -19.33 -17.25
N THR A 298 -2.09 -19.25 -18.58
CA THR A 298 -1.61 -20.29 -19.48
C THR A 298 -0.53 -19.75 -20.42
N PRO A 299 0.49 -20.55 -20.80
CA PRO A 299 1.51 -20.12 -21.76
C PRO A 299 0.89 -19.66 -23.08
N GLY A 300 1.17 -18.41 -23.48
CA GLY A 300 0.62 -17.80 -24.68
C GLY A 300 -0.81 -17.24 -24.57
N GLY A 301 -1.42 -17.25 -23.37
CA GLY A 301 -2.69 -16.58 -23.10
C GLY A 301 -2.59 -15.06 -22.99
N GLU A 302 -3.72 -14.38 -22.78
CA GLU A 302 -3.75 -12.93 -22.58
C GLU A 302 -3.30 -12.51 -21.16
N PRO A 303 -2.47 -11.46 -21.02
CA PRO A 303 -2.11 -10.89 -19.72
C PRO A 303 -3.33 -10.43 -18.91
N LEU A 304 -3.34 -10.74 -17.61
CA LEU A 304 -4.47 -10.43 -16.73
C LEU A 304 -4.39 -8.99 -16.21
N LEU A 305 -5.36 -8.13 -16.56
CA LEU A 305 -5.42 -6.78 -15.99
C LEU A 305 -5.46 -6.83 -14.46
N LEU A 306 -4.52 -6.13 -13.81
CA LEU A 306 -4.42 -5.96 -12.36
C LEU A 306 -5.05 -4.63 -11.92
N GLU A 307 -4.77 -3.58 -12.68
CA GLU A 307 -5.12 -2.21 -12.33
C GLU A 307 -5.06 -1.33 -13.59
N ASP A 308 -6.01 -0.41 -13.72
CA ASP A 308 -6.07 0.66 -14.73
C ASP A 308 -6.62 1.91 -14.04
N TYR A 309 -5.92 3.04 -14.17
CA TYR A 309 -6.30 4.33 -13.61
C TYR A 309 -6.09 5.40 -14.68
N THR A 310 -7.13 6.13 -15.04
CA THR A 310 -7.08 7.27 -15.97
C THR A 310 -7.58 8.53 -15.28
N TYR A 311 -6.78 9.59 -15.29
CA TYR A 311 -7.13 10.94 -14.85
C TYR A 311 -7.66 11.73 -16.06
N ALA A 312 -8.94 11.58 -16.36
CA ALA A 312 -9.59 12.36 -17.41
C ALA A 312 -9.89 13.79 -16.93
N ASP A 313 -10.07 14.73 -17.86
CA ASP A 313 -10.49 16.11 -17.59
C ASP A 313 -9.61 16.87 -16.58
N LEU A 314 -8.32 16.49 -16.50
CA LEU A 314 -7.34 16.99 -15.53
C LEU A 314 -7.10 18.50 -15.67
N GLN A 315 -7.33 19.23 -14.59
CA GLN A 315 -7.08 20.67 -14.48
C GLN A 315 -6.25 20.95 -13.23
N VAL A 316 -5.03 21.46 -13.42
CA VAL A 316 -4.07 21.77 -12.35
C VAL A 316 -4.20 23.21 -11.87
N ASN A 317 -3.83 23.45 -10.60
CA ASN A 317 -3.77 24.77 -9.96
C ASN A 317 -5.09 25.54 -10.07
N VAL A 318 -6.19 24.86 -9.77
CA VAL A 318 -7.56 25.44 -9.76
C VAL A 318 -7.83 26.24 -8.48
N GLY A 319 -6.95 26.16 -7.47
CA GLY A 319 -7.01 26.98 -6.26
C GLY A 319 -7.86 26.36 -5.16
N LEU A 320 -7.67 25.07 -4.90
CA LEU A 320 -8.41 24.34 -3.87
C LEU A 320 -8.06 24.84 -2.46
N THR A 321 -9.09 25.02 -1.64
CA THR A 321 -9.00 25.58 -0.28
C THR A 321 -9.33 24.54 0.78
N ASP A 322 -9.19 24.87 2.07
CA ASP A 322 -9.61 23.95 3.14
C ASP A 322 -11.12 23.63 3.07
N ALA A 323 -11.95 24.54 2.56
CA ALA A 323 -13.38 24.32 2.37
C ALA A 323 -13.66 23.20 1.35
N ASP A 324 -12.78 22.95 0.38
CA ASP A 324 -12.90 21.84 -0.55
C ASP A 324 -12.69 20.47 0.10
N PHE A 325 -12.14 20.45 1.32
CA PHE A 325 -11.88 19.25 2.12
C PHE A 325 -12.61 19.27 3.47
N ASP A 326 -13.61 20.15 3.60
CA ASP A 326 -14.53 20.18 4.74
C ASP A 326 -15.81 19.41 4.40
N ARG A 327 -16.28 18.60 5.35
CA ARG A 327 -17.56 17.88 5.24
C ARG A 327 -18.77 18.82 5.37
N GLU A 328 -18.59 19.98 6.01
CA GLU A 328 -19.64 20.99 6.19
C GLU A 328 -19.83 21.88 4.94
N ASN A 329 -19.12 21.60 3.84
CA ASN A 329 -19.25 22.30 2.56
C ASN A 329 -20.64 22.04 1.95
N SER A 330 -21.37 23.12 1.63
CA SER A 330 -22.75 23.09 1.13
C SER A 330 -22.93 22.45 -0.25
N ASP A 331 -21.85 22.26 -1.02
CA ASP A 331 -21.88 21.58 -2.32
C ASP A 331 -21.82 20.04 -2.18
N TYR A 332 -21.56 19.54 -0.96
CA TYR A 332 -21.43 18.12 -0.64
C TYR A 332 -22.71 17.58 0.04
N SER A 333 -22.81 16.26 0.17
CA SER A 333 -24.01 15.53 0.61
C SER A 333 -23.88 14.87 1.99
N PHE A 334 -22.88 15.28 2.79
CA PHE A 334 -22.71 14.83 4.18
C PHE A 334 -23.88 15.30 5.08
N PRO A 335 -24.51 14.40 5.86
CA PRO A 335 -25.57 14.74 6.83
C PRO A 335 -25.11 15.38 8.15
#